data_AF-A0A947ULK3-F1
#
_entry.id   AF-A0A947ULK3-F1
#
_cell.length_a   1.000
_cell.length_b   1.000
_cell.length_c   1.000
_cell.angle_alpha   90.00
_cell.angle_beta   90.00
_cell.angle_gamma   90.00
#
_symmetry.space_group_name_H-M   'P 1'
#
loop_
_entity.id
_entity.type
_entity.pdbx_description
1 polymer ?
#
loop_
_entity_poly.entity_id
_entity_poly.type
_entity_poly.pdbx_seq_one_letter_code
_entity_poly.pdbx_strand_id
1 'polypeptide(L)'
;MPKAPPPMEAKELTTEERHAEQLAAWLKDHPPQQVVPPELRKESGEMVEQFRTMVSSFESDYPLAELHAVIDLTPAEAPNHPVREPARKAIIPILTLLKSIENETDISAQNLQDLKSSLKRLSQAVGMINSGKVDHTR
;
A
#
# COMPACT_ATOMS: atom_id res chain seq x y z
N MET A 1 -40.90 -48.49 28.46
CA MET A 1 -40.44 -47.43 27.54
C MET A 1 -40.06 -46.20 28.35
N PRO A 2 -38.77 -45.85 28.49
CA PRO A 2 -38.37 -44.56 29.06
C PRO A 2 -38.31 -43.48 27.95
N LYS A 3 -38.94 -42.33 28.20
CA LYS A 3 -38.92 -41.14 27.32
C LYS A 3 -37.54 -40.48 27.39
N ALA A 4 -36.96 -40.19 26.22
CA ALA A 4 -35.73 -39.40 26.10
C ALA A 4 -35.99 -37.91 26.47
N PRO A 5 -35.01 -37.21 27.06
CA PRO A 5 -35.11 -35.77 27.32
C PRO A 5 -35.01 -34.96 26.01
N PRO A 6 -35.62 -33.75 25.94
CA PRO A 6 -35.59 -32.93 24.74
C PRO A 6 -34.17 -32.40 24.45
N PRO A 7 -33.78 -32.28 23.18
CA PRO A 7 -32.49 -31.72 22.80
C PRO A 7 -32.40 -30.24 23.18
N MET A 8 -31.29 -29.86 23.81
CA MET A 8 -30.90 -28.47 24.08
C MET A 8 -30.94 -27.67 22.77
N GLU A 9 -31.74 -26.59 22.74
CA GLU A 9 -31.68 -25.56 21.70
C GLU A 9 -30.29 -24.92 21.73
N ALA A 10 -29.42 -25.34 20.81
CA ALA A 10 -28.30 -24.51 20.40
C ALA A 10 -28.90 -23.24 19.81
N LYS A 11 -28.74 -22.10 20.49
CA LYS A 11 -29.11 -20.79 19.94
C LYS A 11 -28.36 -20.60 18.63
N GLU A 12 -29.04 -20.78 17.51
CA GLU A 12 -28.49 -20.45 16.20
C GLU A 12 -28.26 -18.94 16.19
N LEU A 13 -27.00 -18.51 16.20
CA LEU A 13 -26.67 -17.10 16.05
C LEU A 13 -27.31 -16.60 14.76
N THR A 14 -28.01 -15.47 14.89
CA THR A 14 -28.66 -14.80 13.77
C THR A 14 -27.62 -14.39 12.73
N THR A 15 -28.04 -14.21 11.49
CA THR A 15 -27.16 -13.78 10.40
C THR A 15 -26.47 -12.44 10.74
N GLU A 16 -27.16 -11.53 11.45
CA GLU A 16 -26.60 -10.25 11.89
C GLU A 16 -25.45 -10.42 12.89
N GLU A 17 -25.60 -11.32 13.87
CA GLU A 17 -24.54 -11.58 14.85
C GLU A 17 -23.29 -12.18 14.19
N ARG A 18 -23.46 -13.11 13.24
CA ARG A 18 -22.32 -13.66 12.48
C ARG A 18 -21.60 -12.61 11.65
N HIS A 19 -22.35 -11.68 11.04
CA HIS A 19 -21.76 -10.57 10.30
C HIS A 19 -21.01 -9.61 11.24
N ALA A 20 -21.55 -9.33 12.42
CA ALA A 20 -20.89 -8.50 13.41
C ALA A 20 -19.60 -9.16 13.93
N GLU A 21 -19.60 -10.47 14.17
CA GLU A 21 -18.40 -11.22 14.57
C GLU A 21 -17.34 -11.24 13.46
N GLN A 22 -17.75 -11.44 12.20
CA GLN A 22 -16.82 -11.37 11.06
C GLN A 22 -16.22 -9.98 10.89
N LEU A 23 -17.04 -8.93 11.02
CA LEU A 23 -16.58 -7.56 10.98
C LEU A 23 -15.62 -7.25 12.14
N ALA A 24 -15.93 -7.71 13.35
CA ALA A 24 -15.08 -7.50 14.52
C ALA A 24 -13.74 -8.24 14.39
N ALA A 25 -13.75 -9.48 13.88
CA ALA A 25 -12.54 -10.23 13.57
C ALA A 25 -11.70 -9.52 12.49
N TRP A 26 -12.35 -8.96 11.47
CA TRP A 26 -11.68 -8.20 10.42
C TRP A 26 -11.08 -6.89 10.94
N LEU A 27 -11.80 -6.14 11.78
CA LEU A 27 -11.28 -4.91 12.41
C LEU A 27 -10.15 -5.17 13.40
N LYS A 28 -10.10 -6.36 14.00
CA LYS A 28 -8.98 -6.78 14.87
C LYS A 28 -7.69 -7.00 14.07
N ASP A 29 -7.79 -7.54 12.86
CA ASP A 29 -6.66 -7.74 11.95
C ASP A 29 -6.32 -6.45 11.16
N HIS A 30 -7.30 -5.58 10.98
CA HIS A 30 -7.21 -4.32 10.26
C HIS A 30 -7.67 -3.14 11.12
N PRO A 31 -6.88 -2.71 12.12
CA PRO A 31 -7.23 -1.56 12.93
C PRO A 31 -7.40 -0.32 12.03
N PRO A 32 -8.43 0.51 12.27
CA PRO A 32 -8.65 1.71 11.48
C PRO A 32 -7.41 2.59 11.56
N GLN A 33 -6.94 3.06 10.40
CA GLN A 33 -5.81 3.97 10.34
C GLN A 33 -6.18 5.26 11.08
N GLN A 34 -5.44 5.58 12.14
CA GLN A 34 -5.60 6.86 12.83
C GLN A 34 -5.07 7.97 11.91
N VAL A 35 -5.99 8.79 11.39
CA VAL A 35 -5.64 10.06 10.75
C VAL A 35 -5.48 11.08 11.87
N VAL A 36 -4.35 11.80 11.90
CA VAL A 36 -4.13 12.85 12.88
C VAL A 36 -5.12 13.99 12.60
N PRO A 37 -5.91 14.45 13.60
CA PRO A 37 -6.81 15.58 13.44
C PRO A 37 -6.06 16.79 12.88
N PRO A 38 -6.66 17.58 11.96
CA PRO A 38 -5.99 18.69 11.29
C PRO A 38 -5.28 19.65 12.24
N GLU A 39 -5.86 19.91 13.41
CA GLU A 39 -5.28 20.81 14.43
C GLU A 39 -4.02 20.27 15.13
N LEU A 40 -3.74 18.97 15.02
CA LEU A 40 -2.59 18.30 15.65
C LEU A 40 -1.51 17.90 14.64
N ARG A 41 -1.69 18.25 13.37
CA ARG A 41 -0.75 17.92 12.31
C ARG A 41 0.53 18.73 12.43
N LYS A 42 1.65 18.09 12.14
CA LYS A 42 2.98 18.71 12.21
C LYS A 42 3.31 19.43 10.91
N GLU A 43 4.30 20.32 10.96
CA GLU A 43 4.86 20.93 9.76
C GLU A 43 5.44 19.87 8.82
N SER A 44 5.08 19.96 7.54
CA SER A 44 5.45 18.99 6.50
C SER A 44 6.91 19.07 6.02
N GLY A 45 7.63 20.16 6.30
CA GLY A 45 8.92 20.49 5.68
C GLY A 45 9.98 19.38 5.75
N GLU A 46 10.25 18.83 6.94
CA GLU A 46 11.30 17.81 7.13
C GLU A 46 10.97 16.50 6.38
N MET A 47 9.72 16.03 6.49
CA MET A 47 9.30 14.79 5.81
C MET A 47 9.27 14.97 4.28
N VAL A 48 8.93 16.15 3.77
CA VAL A 48 8.96 16.47 2.34
C VAL A 48 10.39 16.44 1.81
N GLU A 49 11.36 16.99 2.53
CA GLU A 49 12.77 16.94 2.14
C GLU A 49 13.33 15.52 2.20
N GLN A 50 12.95 14.73 3.22
CA GLN A 50 13.28 13.31 3.27
C GLN A 50 12.71 12.55 2.07
N PHE A 51 11.45 12.81 1.70
CA PHE A 51 10.82 12.21 0.54
C PHE A 51 11.60 12.53 -0.75
N ARG A 52 11.94 13.80 -0.97
CA ARG A 52 12.72 14.25 -2.15
C ARG A 52 14.10 13.61 -2.20
N THR A 53 14.74 13.47 -1.04
CA THR A 53 16.03 12.78 -0.91
C THR A 53 15.90 11.31 -1.32
N MET A 54 14.89 10.60 -0.82
CA MET A 54 14.65 9.20 -1.18
C MET A 54 14.32 9.02 -2.65
N VAL A 55 13.55 9.93 -3.26
CA VAL A 55 13.31 9.92 -4.71
C VAL A 55 14.62 10.11 -5.46
N SER A 56 15.46 11.07 -5.06
CA SER A 56 16.74 11.32 -5.72
C SER A 56 17.69 10.12 -5.60
N SER A 57 17.75 9.48 -4.42
CA SER A 57 18.53 8.25 -4.22
C SER A 57 18.01 7.11 -5.09
N PHE A 58 16.68 6.95 -5.19
CA PHE A 58 16.09 5.94 -6.06
C PHE A 58 16.50 6.13 -7.52
N GLU A 59 16.45 7.36 -8.04
CA GLU A 59 16.81 7.64 -9.43
C GLU A 59 18.31 7.47 -9.72
N SER A 60 19.15 7.66 -8.69
CA SER A 60 20.58 7.39 -8.77
C SER A 60 20.87 5.89 -8.78
N ASP A 61 20.20 5.13 -7.91
CA ASP A 61 20.43 3.69 -7.74
C ASP A 61 19.76 2.85 -8.85
N TYR A 62 18.64 3.33 -9.39
CA TYR A 62 17.83 2.66 -10.39
C TYR A 62 17.52 3.59 -11.57
N PRO A 63 18.39 3.63 -12.59
CA PRO A 63 18.17 4.46 -13.77
C PRO A 63 16.82 4.15 -14.42
N LEU A 64 15.94 5.15 -14.52
CA LEU A 64 14.57 4.94 -15.02
C LEU A 64 14.55 4.39 -16.46
N ALA A 65 15.55 4.72 -17.27
CA ALA A 65 15.70 4.18 -18.63
C ALA A 65 15.91 2.66 -18.63
N GLU A 66 16.69 2.13 -17.68
CA GLU A 66 16.91 0.69 -17.55
C GLU A 66 15.65 -0.03 -17.07
N LEU A 67 14.91 0.59 -16.14
CA LEU A 67 13.63 0.06 -15.68
C LEU A 67 12.58 0.04 -16.80
N HIS A 68 12.50 1.10 -17.61
CA HIS A 68 11.60 1.17 -18.78
C HIS A 68 11.94 0.17 -19.89
N ALA A 69 13.19 -0.32 -19.95
CA ALA A 69 13.61 -1.31 -20.93
C ALA A 69 13.14 -2.73 -20.59
N VAL A 70 12.69 -2.97 -19.36
CA VAL A 70 12.17 -4.28 -18.92
C VAL A 70 10.74 -4.44 -19.43
N ILE A 71 10.56 -5.03 -20.61
CA ILE A 71 9.23 -5.18 -21.25
C ILE A 71 8.70 -6.61 -21.15
N ASP A 72 9.53 -7.60 -21.49
CA ASP A 72 9.15 -9.01 -21.50
C ASP A 72 9.58 -9.68 -20.19
N LEU A 73 8.64 -9.83 -19.26
CA LEU A 73 8.88 -10.44 -17.97
C LEU A 73 7.66 -11.23 -17.52
N THR A 74 7.81 -12.54 -17.41
CA THR A 74 6.70 -13.38 -16.97
C THR A 74 6.46 -13.22 -15.46
N PRO A 75 5.27 -13.55 -14.95
CA PRO A 75 5.00 -13.50 -13.50
C PRO A 75 5.93 -14.39 -12.67
N ALA A 76 6.47 -15.46 -13.24
CA ALA A 76 7.39 -16.38 -12.57
C ALA A 76 8.81 -15.81 -12.44
N GLU A 77 9.26 -15.04 -13.42
CA GLU A 77 10.59 -14.41 -13.44
C GLU A 77 10.61 -13.08 -12.69
N ALA A 78 9.48 -12.37 -12.70
CA ALA A 78 9.30 -11.07 -12.07
C ALA A 78 9.85 -10.93 -10.63
N PRO A 79 9.59 -11.86 -9.69
CA PRO A 79 10.07 -11.72 -8.30
C PRO A 79 11.59 -11.85 -8.16
N ASN A 80 12.30 -12.35 -9.17
CA ASN A 80 13.75 -12.56 -9.13
C ASN A 80 14.50 -11.68 -10.14
N HIS A 81 13.81 -10.76 -10.82
CA HIS A 81 14.44 -9.92 -11.84
C HIS A 81 15.48 -8.98 -11.20
N PRO A 82 16.74 -8.98 -11.68
CA PRO A 82 17.88 -8.40 -10.96
C PRO A 82 17.81 -6.88 -10.79
N VAL A 83 17.13 -6.18 -11.71
CA VAL A 83 16.99 -4.71 -11.66
C VAL A 83 15.63 -4.28 -11.10
N ARG A 84 14.54 -4.80 -11.71
CA ARG A 84 13.16 -4.49 -11.33
C ARG A 84 12.77 -4.82 -9.88
N GLU A 85 13.09 -6.00 -9.35
CA GLU A 85 12.59 -6.36 -8.01
C GLU A 85 13.24 -5.52 -6.89
N PRO A 86 14.57 -5.26 -6.88
CA PRO A 86 15.16 -4.31 -5.96
C PRO A 86 14.52 -2.92 -6.03
N ALA A 87 14.29 -2.40 -7.24
CA ALA A 87 13.61 -1.12 -7.44
C ALA A 87 12.16 -1.16 -6.88
N ARG A 88 11.40 -2.23 -7.14
CA ARG A 88 10.05 -2.41 -6.59
C ARG A 88 10.06 -2.34 -5.06
N LYS A 89 11.03 -2.98 -4.41
CA LYS A 89 11.19 -2.95 -2.95
C LYS A 89 11.59 -1.57 -2.45
N ALA A 90 12.45 -0.86 -3.18
CA ALA A 90 12.90 0.50 -2.83
C ALA A 90 11.77 1.56 -2.90
N ILE A 91 10.72 1.32 -3.70
CA ILE A 91 9.52 2.18 -3.72
C ILE A 91 8.70 2.09 -2.42
N ILE A 92 8.67 0.93 -1.77
CA ILE A 92 7.84 0.68 -0.58
C ILE A 92 8.05 1.73 0.52
N PRO A 93 9.29 2.03 0.98
CA PRO A 93 9.49 3.04 2.02
C PRO A 93 9.12 4.46 1.55
N ILE A 94 9.27 4.78 0.26
CA ILE A 94 8.86 6.08 -0.31
C ILE A 94 7.33 6.23 -0.25
N LEU A 95 6.59 5.18 -0.60
CA LEU A 95 5.13 5.14 -0.50
C LEU A 95 4.67 5.26 0.96
N THR A 96 5.34 4.58 1.89
CA THR A 96 5.03 4.67 3.32
C THR A 96 5.22 6.09 3.84
N LEU A 97 6.33 6.74 3.49
CA LEU A 97 6.58 8.13 3.88
C LEU A 97 5.53 9.09 3.30
N LEU A 98 5.10 8.90 2.04
CA LEU A 98 4.03 9.69 1.45
C LEU A 98 2.71 9.57 2.23
N LYS A 99 2.37 8.35 2.68
CA LYS A 99 1.18 8.13 3.52
C LYS A 99 1.31 8.82 4.88
N SER A 100 2.49 8.81 5.50
CA SER A 100 2.74 9.56 6.73
C SER A 100 2.58 11.06 6.51
N ILE A 101 3.15 11.61 5.43
CA ILE A 101 2.98 13.02 5.06
C ILE A 101 1.49 13.37 4.90
N GLU A 102 0.73 12.56 4.17
CA GLU A 102 -0.70 12.78 3.93
C GLU A 102 -1.56 12.74 5.20
N ASN A 103 -1.21 11.88 6.16
CA ASN A 103 -2.03 11.64 7.36
C ASN A 103 -1.60 12.45 8.58
N GLU A 104 -0.32 12.84 8.67
CA GLU A 104 0.29 13.37 9.90
C GLU A 104 0.72 14.83 9.77
N THR A 105 0.74 15.40 8.55
CA THR A 105 1.29 16.74 8.30
C THR A 105 0.29 17.72 7.69
N ASP A 106 0.56 19.00 7.86
CA ASP A 106 -0.20 20.13 7.34
C ASP A 106 -0.01 20.38 5.83
N ILE A 107 0.53 19.41 5.09
CA ILE A 107 0.88 19.56 3.66
C ILE A 107 -0.30 20.11 2.84
N SER A 108 0.00 21.08 1.97
CA SER A 108 -0.98 21.61 1.04
C SER A 108 -1.37 20.56 -0.02
N ALA A 109 -2.60 20.65 -0.52
CA ALA A 109 -3.08 19.74 -1.57
C ALA A 109 -2.19 19.77 -2.83
N GLN A 110 -1.69 20.95 -3.21
CA GLN A 110 -0.78 21.12 -4.35
C GLN A 110 0.54 20.38 -4.13
N ASN A 111 1.19 20.59 -2.97
CA ASN A 111 2.46 19.91 -2.67
C ASN A 111 2.26 18.39 -2.60
N LEU A 112 1.16 17.93 -1.98
CA LEU A 112 0.83 16.51 -1.92
C LEU A 112 0.66 15.91 -3.32
N GLN A 113 0.03 16.64 -4.24
CA GLN A 113 -0.13 16.22 -5.63
C GLN A 113 1.22 16.11 -6.36
N ASP A 114 2.16 17.01 -6.10
CA ASP A 114 3.50 16.97 -6.69
C ASP A 114 4.30 15.74 -6.18
N LEU A 115 4.19 15.41 -4.89
CA LEU A 115 4.80 14.20 -4.33
C LEU A 115 4.17 12.93 -4.93
N LYS A 116 2.83 12.89 -5.04
CA LYS A 116 2.09 11.78 -5.68
C LYS A 116 2.52 11.61 -7.14
N SER A 117 2.72 12.70 -7.88
CA SER A 117 3.18 12.67 -9.26
C SER A 117 4.61 12.12 -9.39
N SER A 118 5.48 12.51 -8.46
CA SER A 118 6.85 11.97 -8.38
C SER A 118 6.87 10.47 -8.12
N LEU A 119 6.09 10.00 -7.12
CA LEU A 119 5.95 8.58 -6.83
C LEU A 119 5.34 7.80 -8.00
N LYS A 120 4.34 8.38 -8.68
CA LYS A 120 3.72 7.77 -9.86
C LYS A 120 4.76 7.51 -10.95
N ARG A 121 5.64 8.48 -11.22
CA ARG A 121 6.72 8.34 -12.21
C ARG A 121 7.66 7.17 -11.87
N LEU A 122 8.07 7.04 -10.62
CA LEU A 122 8.89 5.89 -10.18
C LEU A 122 8.14 4.56 -10.33
N SER A 123 6.86 4.54 -9.96
CA SER A 123 6.01 3.35 -10.04
C SER A 123 5.82 2.90 -11.48
N GLN A 124 5.58 3.84 -12.39
CA GLN A 124 5.49 3.61 -13.83
C GLN A 124 6.80 3.06 -14.38
N ALA A 125 7.95 3.57 -13.92
CA ALA A 125 9.23 3.05 -14.34
C ALA A 125 9.43 1.58 -13.95
N VAL A 126 9.08 1.20 -12.72
CA VAL A 126 9.12 -0.20 -12.27
C VAL A 126 8.10 -1.08 -13.01
N GLY A 127 6.94 -0.50 -13.34
CA GLY A 127 5.87 -1.13 -14.09
C GLY A 127 5.17 -2.28 -13.35
N MET A 128 3.99 -2.64 -13.85
CA MET A 128 3.19 -3.74 -13.31
C MET A 128 3.21 -4.93 -14.26
N ILE A 129 3.29 -6.16 -13.74
CA ILE A 129 3.15 -7.35 -14.57
C ILE A 129 1.69 -7.50 -14.98
N ASN A 130 1.43 -7.45 -16.29
CA ASN A 130 0.12 -7.61 -16.89
C ASN A 130 0.24 -8.53 -18.11
N SER A 131 -0.51 -9.64 -18.13
CA SER A 131 -0.52 -10.60 -19.25
C SER A 131 0.87 -11.08 -19.71
N GLY A 132 1.80 -11.28 -18.76
CA GLY A 132 3.16 -11.77 -19.07
C GLY A 132 4.14 -10.71 -19.58
N LYS A 133 3.75 -9.42 -19.51
CA LYS A 133 4.59 -8.28 -19.86
C LYS A 133 4.59 -7.25 -18.74
N VAL A 134 5.58 -6.37 -18.75
CA VAL A 134 5.59 -5.19 -17.90
C VAL A 134 4.83 -4.06 -18.57
N ASP A 135 3.85 -3.51 -17.88
CA ASP A 135 3.06 -2.34 -18.27
C ASP A 135 3.56 -1.12 -17.46
N HIS A 136 4.19 -0.17 -18.16
CA HIS A 136 4.70 1.08 -17.59
C HIS A 136 3.69 2.23 -17.61
N THR A 137 2.48 2.01 -18.11
CA THR A 137 1.48 3.08 -18.29
C THR A 137 0.50 3.19 -17.12
N ARG A 138 0.41 2.16 -16.28
CA ARG A 138 -0.51 2.06 -15.15
C ARG A 138 0.01 2.68 -13.86
#